data_AF-A0A653A167-F1
#
_entry.id   AF-A0A653A167-F1
#
_cell.length_a   1.000
_cell.length_b   1.000
_cell.length_c   1.000
_cell.angle_alpha   90.00
_cell.angle_beta   90.00
_cell.angle_gamma   90.00
#
_symmetry.space_group_name_H-M   'P 1'
#
loop_
_entity.id
_entity.type
_entity.pdbx_description
1 polymer ?
#
loop_
_entity_poly.entity_id
_entity_poly.type
_entity_poly.pdbx_seq_one_letter_code
_entity_poly.pdbx_strand_id
1 'polypeptide(L)'
;MDISPDHKETGLRGIVTARKCSHCGHHEIGLVTLQGVFHPLLPGMLVQLLEPAAPTPTAPEPQPRHEPPRAETVPETPVTEVEKRPWAPEPVLGIASLRLKYGVFLPEQDEGSTLDGPRYIAAYIEKIAVLAAKEEHPWTAVLLDQYLKAAYLAYDDPRQTAQALWSQIEEIRRPAEQVADWLESPDEAKRRSLLGVIAPERDAVMQPVSTVDFAAELESLTLERFLELL
;
A
#
# COMPACT_ATOMS: atom_id res chain seq x y z
N MET A 1 -28.11 45.35 -19.41
CA MET A 1 -28.55 44.09 -18.78
C MET A 1 -27.32 43.49 -18.15
N ASP A 2 -27.18 43.69 -16.85
CA ASP A 2 -26.07 43.22 -16.03
C ASP A 2 -26.09 41.70 -15.97
N ILE A 3 -25.01 41.07 -16.43
CA ILE A 3 -24.70 39.69 -16.11
C ILE A 3 -23.87 39.75 -14.83
N SER A 4 -24.48 39.27 -13.74
CA SER A 4 -23.90 39.22 -12.39
C SER A 4 -22.53 38.51 -12.39
N PRO A 5 -21.57 39.00 -11.60
CA PRO A 5 -20.26 38.39 -11.51
C PRO A 5 -20.28 37.17 -10.59
N ASP A 6 -19.60 36.13 -11.05
CA ASP A 6 -18.62 35.36 -10.27
C ASP A 6 -19.13 34.75 -8.95
N HIS A 7 -19.69 33.53 -9.04
CA HIS A 7 -19.77 32.63 -7.90
C HIS A 7 -18.35 32.28 -7.45
N LYS A 8 -17.80 33.10 -6.54
CA LYS A 8 -16.63 32.77 -5.74
C LYS A 8 -16.85 31.41 -5.07
N GLU A 9 -16.18 30.38 -5.59
CA GLU A 9 -16.03 29.07 -4.97
C GLU A 9 -15.38 29.22 -3.59
N THR A 10 -16.19 29.46 -2.58
CA THR A 10 -15.78 29.46 -1.17
C THR A 10 -15.99 28.06 -0.61
N GLY A 11 -15.38 27.07 -1.27
CA GLY A 11 -15.37 25.68 -0.81
C GLY A 11 -14.30 25.48 0.26
N LEU A 12 -14.65 24.81 1.35
CA LEU A 12 -13.67 24.37 2.35
C LEU A 12 -12.82 23.25 1.73
N ARG A 13 -11.54 23.53 1.49
CA ARG A 13 -10.58 22.55 0.94
C ARG A 13 -9.62 22.08 2.03
N GLY A 14 -9.38 20.78 2.05
CA GLY A 14 -8.50 20.15 3.02
C GLY A 14 -8.22 18.70 2.66
N ILE A 15 -7.34 18.07 3.42
CA ILE A 15 -7.03 16.66 3.31
C ILE A 15 -8.06 15.90 4.15
N VAL A 16 -8.73 14.91 3.55
CA VAL A 16 -9.62 14.01 4.30
C VAL A 16 -8.75 13.16 5.24
N THR A 17 -9.08 13.17 6.52
CA THR A 17 -8.35 12.43 7.55
C THR A 17 -9.32 11.80 8.55
N ALA A 18 -8.82 10.82 9.30
CA ALA A 18 -9.52 10.20 10.41
C ALA A 18 -8.70 10.40 11.69
N ARG A 19 -9.38 10.73 12.80
CA ARG A 19 -8.74 10.85 14.12
C ARG A 19 -9.68 10.34 15.21
N LYS A 20 -9.13 10.10 16.41
CA LYS A 20 -9.97 9.85 17.59
C LYS A 20 -10.44 11.18 18.18
N CYS A 21 -11.73 11.26 18.49
CA CYS A 21 -12.34 12.37 19.20
C CYS A 21 -11.61 12.60 20.52
N SER A 22 -11.14 13.82 20.78
CA SER A 22 -10.50 14.17 22.05
C SER A 22 -11.47 14.16 23.24
N HIS A 23 -12.78 14.16 22.98
CA HIS A 23 -13.80 14.17 24.03
C HIS A 23 -14.28 12.77 24.44
N CYS A 24 -14.55 11.88 23.47
CA CYS A 24 -15.14 10.56 23.77
C CYS A 24 -14.48 9.38 23.04
N GLY A 25 -13.36 9.60 22.33
CA GLY A 25 -12.51 8.53 21.80
C GLY A 25 -13.05 7.77 20.58
N HIS A 26 -14.26 8.08 20.10
CA HIS A 26 -14.77 7.51 18.85
C HIS A 26 -13.98 8.03 17.64
N HIS A 27 -14.01 7.28 16.54
CA HIS A 27 -13.35 7.68 15.31
C HIS A 27 -14.20 8.74 14.59
N GLU A 28 -13.58 9.87 14.25
CA GLU A 28 -14.18 10.95 13.48
C GLU A 28 -13.46 11.07 12.14
N ILE A 29 -14.23 11.21 11.07
CA ILE A 29 -13.71 11.52 9.73
C ILE A 29 -13.94 13.02 9.49
N GLY A 30 -12.96 13.71 8.92
CA GLY A 30 -13.03 15.14 8.69
C GLY A 30 -12.04 15.64 7.64
N LEU A 31 -12.09 16.94 7.37
CA LEU A 31 -11.14 17.66 6.50
C LEU A 31 -10.17 18.46 7.37
N VAL A 32 -8.87 18.32 7.13
CA VAL A 32 -7.85 19.23 7.68
C VAL A 32 -7.49 20.26 6.63
N THR A 33 -7.76 21.54 6.92
CA THR A 33 -7.42 22.64 6.02
C THR A 33 -5.90 22.85 5.92
N LEU A 34 -5.44 23.65 4.96
CA LEU A 34 -4.04 24.06 4.87
C LEU A 34 -3.54 24.78 6.13
N GLN A 35 -4.45 25.37 6.91
CA GLN A 35 -4.15 26.01 8.21
C GLN A 35 -4.12 25.00 9.37
N GLY A 36 -4.27 23.70 9.11
CA GLY A 36 -4.22 22.64 10.12
C GLY A 36 -5.51 22.51 10.95
N VAL A 37 -6.60 23.17 10.55
CA VAL A 37 -7.87 23.13 11.28
C VAL A 37 -8.67 21.92 10.83
N PHE A 38 -9.11 21.09 11.79
CA PHE A 38 -9.95 19.93 11.53
C PHE A 38 -11.43 20.29 11.53
N HIS A 39 -12.14 19.88 10.46
CA HIS A 39 -13.58 20.04 10.30
C HIS A 39 -14.22 18.65 10.14
N PRO A 40 -15.04 18.18 11.10
CA PRO A 40 -15.66 16.86 11.01
C PRO A 40 -16.69 16.78 9.88
N LEU A 41 -16.75 15.63 9.20
CA LEU A 41 -17.81 15.27 8.27
C LEU A 41 -18.89 14.50 9.04
N LEU A 42 -20.04 15.14 9.24
CA LEU A 42 -21.16 14.57 9.98
C LEU A 42 -22.10 13.78 9.07
N PRO A 43 -22.76 12.73 9.58
CA PRO A 43 -23.81 12.04 8.85
C PRO A 43 -24.88 13.03 8.32
N GLY A 44 -25.22 12.91 7.04
CA GLY A 44 -26.17 13.80 6.37
C GLY A 44 -25.58 15.08 5.76
N MET A 45 -24.27 15.32 5.89
CA MET A 45 -23.61 16.42 5.17
C MET A 45 -23.52 16.13 3.67
N LEU A 46 -23.87 17.13 2.85
CA LEU A 46 -23.62 17.11 1.41
C LEU A 46 -22.18 17.50 1.13
N VAL A 47 -21.50 16.69 0.31
CA VAL A 47 -20.13 16.91 -0.12
C VAL A 47 -20.07 17.04 -1.64
N GLN A 48 -19.24 17.96 -2.13
CA GLN A 48 -18.96 18.12 -3.56
C GLN A 48 -17.51 17.74 -3.83
N LEU A 49 -17.32 16.75 -4.69
CA LEU A 49 -16.00 16.37 -5.20
C LEU A 49 -15.76 17.12 -6.50
N LEU A 50 -14.68 17.89 -6.54
CA LEU A 50 -14.22 18.58 -7.75
C LEU A 50 -13.12 17.74 -8.37
N GLU A 51 -13.44 17.01 -9.44
CA GLU A 51 -12.42 16.37 -10.27
C GLU A 51 -11.65 17.47 -11.03
N PRO A 52 -10.31 17.38 -11.16
CA PRO A 52 -9.59 18.30 -12.02
C PRO A 52 -10.14 18.15 -13.43
N ALA A 53 -10.66 19.25 -13.99
CA ALA A 53 -11.16 19.25 -15.35
C ALA A 53 -10.07 18.73 -16.28
N ALA A 54 -10.34 17.61 -16.96
CA ALA A 54 -9.55 17.21 -18.11
C ALA A 54 -9.48 18.44 -19.05
N PRO A 55 -8.31 18.83 -19.57
CA PRO A 55 -8.22 19.97 -20.45
C PRO A 55 -9.11 19.71 -21.66
N THR A 56 -10.21 20.47 -21.77
CA THR A 56 -11.09 20.45 -22.92
C THR A 56 -10.26 20.82 -24.14
N PRO A 57 -10.24 20.00 -25.21
CA PRO A 57 -9.54 20.38 -26.44
C PRO A 57 -10.31 21.54 -27.08
N THR A 58 -9.88 22.76 -26.80
CA THR A 58 -10.30 23.94 -27.56
C THR A 58 -9.84 23.73 -28.99
N ALA A 59 -10.80 23.70 -29.92
CA ALA A 59 -10.55 23.58 -31.34
C ALA A 59 -9.47 24.60 -31.78
N PRO A 60 -8.40 24.20 -32.47
CA PRO A 60 -7.39 25.14 -32.91
C PRO A 60 -7.92 25.98 -34.07
N GLU A 61 -7.82 27.30 -33.91
CA GLU A 61 -7.86 28.26 -35.00
C GLU A 61 -6.79 27.90 -36.06
N PRO A 62 -7.02 28.11 -37.37
CA PRO A 62 -6.09 27.66 -38.40
C PRO A 62 -4.80 28.50 -38.35
N GLN A 63 -3.73 27.93 -37.79
CA GLN A 63 -2.40 28.54 -37.85
C GLN A 63 -1.71 28.25 -39.20
N PRO A 64 -0.86 29.16 -39.70
CA PRO A 64 -0.19 29.01 -40.98
C PRO A 64 0.76 27.80 -40.93
N ARG A 65 0.78 27.03 -42.03
CA ARG A 65 1.67 25.88 -42.21
C ARG A 65 3.13 26.26 -41.95
N HIS A 66 3.67 25.80 -40.84
CA HIS A 66 5.10 25.60 -40.69
C HIS A 66 5.42 24.14 -40.99
N GLU A 67 6.37 23.94 -41.90
CA GLU A 67 6.96 22.65 -42.25
C GLU A 67 7.34 21.86 -41.00
N PRO A 68 7.10 20.54 -40.97
CA PRO A 68 7.41 19.74 -39.79
C PRO A 68 8.93 19.71 -39.57
N PRO A 69 9.43 20.10 -38.39
CA PRO A 69 10.73 19.65 -37.95
C PRO A 69 10.66 18.13 -37.85
N ARG A 70 11.66 17.49 -38.47
CA ARG A 70 11.98 16.07 -38.36
C ARG A 70 11.71 15.57 -36.94
N ALA A 71 10.94 14.49 -36.82
CA ALA A 71 10.61 13.84 -35.56
C ALA A 71 11.85 13.66 -34.69
N GLU A 72 12.02 14.53 -33.70
CA GLU A 72 12.84 14.23 -32.54
C GLU A 72 12.03 13.22 -31.74
N THR A 73 12.52 11.99 -31.79
CA THR A 73 12.09 10.88 -30.96
C THR A 73 12.18 11.37 -29.52
N VAL A 74 11.03 11.63 -28.89
CA VAL A 74 10.97 11.79 -27.44
C VAL A 74 11.59 10.50 -26.89
N PRO A 75 12.66 10.56 -26.09
CA PRO A 75 13.15 9.36 -25.45
C PRO A 75 12.00 8.89 -24.56
N GLU A 76 11.43 7.73 -24.87
CA GLU A 76 10.79 6.89 -23.87
C GLU A 76 11.79 6.86 -22.71
N THR A 77 11.45 7.53 -21.62
CA THR A 77 12.25 7.40 -20.41
C THR A 77 12.15 5.92 -20.09
N PRO A 78 13.25 5.15 -20.13
CA PRO A 78 13.17 3.76 -19.74
C PRO A 78 12.70 3.80 -18.29
N VAL A 79 11.58 3.13 -18.02
CA VAL A 79 11.23 2.74 -16.67
C VAL A 79 12.40 1.88 -16.25
N THR A 80 13.37 2.47 -15.56
CA THR A 80 14.46 1.71 -14.96
C THR A 80 13.74 0.78 -13.99
N GLU A 81 13.65 -0.50 -14.34
CA GLU A 81 13.25 -1.53 -13.37
C GLU A 81 14.21 -1.36 -12.20
N VAL A 82 13.69 -0.78 -11.12
CA VAL A 82 14.44 -0.68 -9.88
C VAL A 82 14.62 -2.12 -9.45
N GLU A 83 15.85 -2.61 -9.50
CA GLU A 83 16.17 -3.95 -9.04
C GLU A 83 15.67 -4.08 -7.58
N LYS A 84 14.86 -5.11 -7.34
CA LYS A 84 14.18 -5.35 -6.05
C LYS A 84 14.83 -6.54 -5.38
N ARG A 85 15.31 -6.36 -4.16
CA ARG A 85 15.96 -7.40 -3.37
C ARG A 85 15.01 -8.02 -2.34
N PRO A 86 14.92 -9.35 -2.23
CA PRO A 86 14.09 -9.98 -1.21
C PRO A 86 14.75 -9.82 0.17
N TRP A 87 13.94 -9.56 1.19
CA TRP A 87 14.39 -9.38 2.57
C TRP A 87 13.38 -9.96 3.57
N ALA A 88 13.88 -10.59 4.62
CA ALA A 88 13.13 -11.06 5.78
C ALA A 88 14.02 -10.96 7.03
N PRO A 89 13.45 -10.90 8.25
CA PRO A 89 14.23 -10.84 9.48
C PRO A 89 15.05 -12.13 9.67
N GLU A 90 16.30 -12.01 10.12
CA GLU A 90 17.23 -13.15 10.28
C GLU A 90 16.63 -14.37 11.02
N PRO A 91 15.88 -14.20 12.13
CA PRO A 91 15.32 -15.34 12.86
C PRO A 91 14.42 -16.24 12.03
N VAL A 92 13.79 -15.71 10.97
CA VAL A 92 12.80 -16.45 10.18
C VAL A 92 13.36 -17.02 8.88
N LEU A 93 14.60 -16.67 8.50
CA LEU A 93 15.18 -17.07 7.21
C LEU A 93 15.25 -18.58 7.02
N GLY A 94 15.38 -19.36 8.10
CA GLY A 94 15.42 -20.82 8.01
C GLY A 94 14.06 -21.49 7.78
N ILE A 95 12.94 -20.77 7.92
CA ILE A 95 11.58 -21.32 7.99
C ILE A 95 10.76 -20.81 6.81
N ALA A 96 10.35 -21.70 5.90
CA ALA A 96 9.75 -21.28 4.63
C ALA A 96 8.43 -20.53 4.81
N SER A 97 7.54 -21.02 5.68
CA SER A 97 6.28 -20.32 5.96
C SER A 97 6.49 -18.90 6.50
N LEU A 98 7.48 -18.71 7.38
CA LEU A 98 7.77 -17.41 7.98
C LEU A 98 8.52 -16.48 7.01
N ARG A 99 9.41 -17.02 6.16
CA ARG A 99 9.98 -16.28 5.03
C ARG A 99 8.88 -15.73 4.13
N LEU A 100 7.88 -16.54 3.80
CA LEU A 100 6.75 -16.10 2.98
C LEU A 100 5.82 -15.14 3.73
N LYS A 101 5.62 -15.32 5.04
CA LYS A 101 4.79 -14.42 5.87
C LYS A 101 5.41 -13.02 5.96
N TYR A 102 6.67 -12.94 6.38
CA TYR A 102 7.35 -11.68 6.69
C TYR A 102 8.20 -11.12 5.54
N GLY A 103 8.52 -11.92 4.54
CA GLY A 103 9.40 -11.51 3.44
C GLY A 103 8.79 -10.43 2.57
N VAL A 104 9.59 -9.43 2.20
CA VAL A 104 9.22 -8.29 1.35
C VAL A 104 10.31 -8.03 0.31
N PHE A 105 9.97 -7.25 -0.72
CA PHE A 105 10.94 -6.71 -1.66
C PHE A 105 11.31 -5.28 -1.26
N LEU A 106 12.62 -5.01 -1.17
CA LEU A 106 13.19 -3.69 -0.93
C LEU A 106 13.87 -3.17 -2.20
N PRO A 107 13.81 -1.86 -2.49
CA PRO A 107 14.54 -1.28 -3.63
C PRO A 107 16.06 -1.35 -3.40
N GLU A 108 16.84 -1.66 -4.44
CA GLU A 108 18.30 -1.85 -4.32
C GLU A 108 19.10 -0.61 -3.91
N GLN A 109 18.54 0.60 -4.06
CA GLN A 109 19.20 1.85 -3.63
C GLN A 109 19.44 1.94 -2.11
N ASP A 110 19.05 0.91 -1.36
CA ASP A 110 19.10 0.83 0.09
C ASP A 110 20.36 0.16 0.63
N GLU A 111 21.29 -0.24 -0.25
CA GLU A 111 22.59 -0.78 0.13
C GLU A 111 23.37 0.21 1.01
N GLY A 112 23.27 0.01 2.32
CA GLY A 112 24.02 0.77 3.33
C GLY A 112 23.15 1.48 4.38
N SER A 113 21.83 1.58 4.16
CA SER A 113 20.92 2.09 5.20
C SER A 113 20.41 0.95 6.07
N THR A 114 20.45 1.12 7.40
CA THR A 114 19.79 0.18 8.32
C THR A 114 18.28 0.25 8.07
N LEU A 115 17.67 -0.87 7.70
CA LEU A 115 16.23 -0.97 7.53
C LEU A 115 15.52 -0.65 8.85
N ASP A 116 14.64 0.35 8.85
CA ASP A 116 13.81 0.71 9.99
C ASP A 116 12.38 0.15 9.85
N GLY A 117 11.64 0.20 10.95
CA GLY A 117 10.26 -0.29 11.01
C GLY A 117 9.33 0.36 9.97
N PRO A 118 9.26 1.70 9.88
CA PRO A 118 8.41 2.39 8.90
C PRO A 118 8.68 1.98 7.45
N ARG A 119 9.95 1.84 7.08
CA ARG A 119 10.35 1.41 5.74
C ARG A 119 9.95 -0.04 5.47
N TYR A 120 10.12 -0.93 6.44
CA TYR A 120 9.65 -2.30 6.33
C TYR A 120 8.11 -2.36 6.17
N ILE A 121 7.37 -1.58 6.95
CA ILE A 121 5.90 -1.50 6.85
C ILE A 121 5.46 -1.05 5.45
N ALA A 122 6.11 -0.03 4.88
CA ALA A 122 5.81 0.42 3.52
C ALA A 122 6.04 -0.69 2.48
N ALA A 123 7.15 -1.43 2.60
CA ALA A 123 7.44 -2.58 1.74
C ALA A 123 6.43 -3.73 1.93
N TYR A 124 5.93 -3.92 3.15
CA TYR A 124 4.89 -4.91 3.46
C TYR A 124 3.54 -4.56 2.85
N ILE A 125 3.14 -3.28 2.89
CA ILE A 125 1.91 -2.81 2.21
C ILE A 125 2.05 -2.98 0.70
N GLU A 126 3.20 -2.63 0.12
CA GLU A 126 3.46 -2.85 -1.31
C GLU A 126 3.38 -4.32 -1.69
N LYS A 127 3.91 -5.24 -0.85
CA LYS A 127 3.74 -6.68 -1.05
C LYS A 127 2.26 -7.06 -1.14
N ILE A 128 1.41 -6.60 -0.23
CA ILE A 128 -0.03 -6.90 -0.26
C ILE A 128 -0.66 -6.37 -1.55
N ALA A 129 -0.28 -5.17 -1.98
CA ALA A 129 -0.77 -4.60 -3.24
C ALA A 129 -0.37 -5.45 -4.45
N VAL A 130 0.88 -5.94 -4.50
CA VAL A 130 1.36 -6.85 -5.54
C VAL A 130 0.60 -8.18 -5.51
N LEU A 131 0.34 -8.74 -4.33
CA LEU A 131 -0.44 -9.97 -4.20
C LEU A 131 -1.88 -9.78 -4.67
N ALA A 132 -2.53 -8.68 -4.28
CA ALA A 132 -3.88 -8.36 -4.74
C ALA A 132 -3.94 -8.11 -6.25
N ALA A 133 -2.89 -7.55 -6.86
CA ALA A 133 -2.81 -7.31 -8.29
C ALA A 133 -2.63 -8.60 -9.12
N LYS A 134 -2.12 -9.67 -8.52
CA LYS A 134 -1.99 -10.99 -9.16
C LYS A 134 -3.32 -11.73 -9.27
N GLU A 135 -4.29 -11.38 -8.43
CA GLU A 135 -5.60 -12.01 -8.41
C GLU A 135 -6.57 -11.25 -9.31
N GLU A 136 -7.46 -11.98 -9.98
CA GLU A 136 -8.54 -11.34 -10.76
C GLU A 136 -9.55 -10.68 -9.82
N HIS A 137 -10.02 -9.48 -10.18
CA HIS A 137 -10.80 -8.61 -9.29
C HIS A 137 -12.05 -9.23 -8.61
N PRO A 138 -12.87 -10.11 -9.23
CA PRO A 138 -13.95 -10.76 -8.47
C PRO A 138 -13.44 -11.84 -7.50
N TRP A 139 -12.26 -12.41 -7.73
CA TRP A 139 -11.67 -13.44 -6.88
C TRP A 139 -11.11 -12.84 -5.58
N THR A 140 -10.54 -11.64 -5.64
CA THR A 140 -10.04 -10.92 -4.46
C THR A 140 -11.12 -10.76 -3.39
N ALA A 141 -12.33 -10.33 -3.76
CA ALA A 141 -13.43 -10.18 -2.81
C ALA A 141 -13.82 -11.51 -2.14
N VAL A 142 -13.83 -12.61 -2.90
CA VAL A 142 -14.15 -13.95 -2.40
C VAL A 142 -13.09 -14.41 -1.39
N LEU A 143 -11.81 -14.26 -1.71
CA LEU A 143 -10.71 -14.59 -0.80
C LEU A 143 -10.79 -13.78 0.49
N LEU A 144 -11.00 -12.46 0.39
CA LEU A 144 -11.10 -11.60 1.57
C LEU A 144 -12.32 -11.92 2.44
N ASP A 145 -13.45 -12.34 1.87
CA ASP A 145 -14.59 -12.81 2.67
C ASP A 145 -14.29 -14.14 3.37
N GLN A 146 -13.65 -15.08 2.66
CA GLN A 146 -13.36 -16.41 3.18
C GLN A 146 -12.42 -16.35 4.39
N TYR A 147 -11.31 -15.61 4.27
CA TYR A 147 -10.25 -15.59 5.28
C TYR A 147 -10.45 -14.50 6.35
N LEU A 148 -11.02 -13.35 5.98
CA LEU A 148 -11.06 -12.16 6.85
C LEU A 148 -12.47 -11.60 7.07
N LYS A 149 -13.51 -12.18 6.44
CA LYS A 149 -14.88 -11.62 6.44
C LYS A 149 -14.92 -10.16 5.99
N ALA A 150 -14.10 -9.84 4.99
CA ALA A 150 -13.79 -8.47 4.60
C ALA A 150 -13.88 -8.21 3.09
N ALA A 151 -14.82 -8.87 2.39
CA ALA A 151 -15.06 -8.65 0.95
C ALA A 151 -15.21 -7.16 0.58
N TYR A 152 -15.80 -6.35 1.47
CA TYR A 152 -16.01 -4.92 1.27
C TYR A 152 -14.72 -4.09 1.15
N LEU A 153 -13.56 -4.69 1.45
CA LEU A 153 -12.24 -4.06 1.29
C LEU A 153 -11.59 -4.36 -0.06
N ALA A 154 -12.20 -5.18 -0.92
CA ALA A 154 -11.73 -5.41 -2.28
C ALA A 154 -12.11 -4.22 -3.17
N TYR A 155 -11.13 -3.40 -3.50
CA TYR A 155 -11.25 -2.31 -4.48
C TYR A 155 -10.68 -2.73 -5.82
N ASP A 156 -11.16 -2.11 -6.91
CA ASP A 156 -10.61 -2.30 -8.27
C ASP A 156 -9.10 -2.01 -8.32
N ASP A 157 -8.64 -1.06 -7.49
CA ASP A 157 -7.23 -0.72 -7.34
C ASP A 157 -6.57 -1.57 -6.23
N PRO A 158 -5.55 -2.40 -6.56
CA PRO A 158 -4.82 -3.20 -5.60
C PRO A 158 -4.13 -2.39 -4.49
N ARG A 159 -3.70 -1.16 -4.78
CA ARG A 159 -3.08 -0.28 -3.76
C ARG A 159 -4.11 0.17 -2.73
N GLN A 160 -5.32 0.51 -3.17
CA GLN A 160 -6.42 0.85 -2.27
C GLN A 160 -6.85 -0.36 -1.44
N THR A 161 -6.94 -1.55 -2.05
CA THR A 161 -7.18 -2.81 -1.33
C THR A 161 -6.14 -3.04 -0.24
N ALA A 162 -4.85 -2.93 -0.58
CA ALA A 162 -3.77 -3.11 0.40
C ALA A 162 -3.82 -2.10 1.54
N GLN A 163 -4.07 -0.82 1.24
CA GLN A 163 -4.21 0.23 2.25
C GLN A 163 -5.43 0.01 3.15
N ALA A 164 -6.54 -0.46 2.59
CA ALA A 164 -7.76 -0.77 3.32
C ALA A 164 -7.57 -1.98 4.25
N LEU A 165 -6.94 -3.04 3.76
CA LEU A 165 -6.55 -4.21 4.55
C LEU A 165 -5.60 -3.82 5.68
N TRP A 166 -4.56 -3.04 5.38
CA TRP A 166 -3.64 -2.53 6.39
C TRP A 166 -4.37 -1.71 7.46
N SER A 167 -5.25 -0.79 7.07
CA SER A 167 -5.89 0.12 8.03
C SER A 167 -6.97 -0.54 8.90
N GLN A 168 -7.63 -1.60 8.42
CA GLN A 168 -8.83 -2.14 9.05
C GLN A 168 -8.66 -3.55 9.62
N ILE A 169 -7.66 -4.32 9.18
CA ILE A 169 -7.48 -5.72 9.58
C ILE A 169 -6.24 -5.87 10.47
N GLU A 170 -6.44 -6.27 11.73
CA GLU A 170 -5.34 -6.44 12.69
C GLU A 170 -4.43 -7.60 12.33
N GLU A 171 -4.99 -8.69 11.79
CA GLU A 171 -4.28 -9.88 11.35
C GLU A 171 -3.27 -9.57 10.24
N ILE A 172 -3.56 -8.56 9.41
CA ILE A 172 -2.67 -8.06 8.37
C ILE A 172 -1.59 -7.15 8.97
N ARG A 173 -1.93 -6.34 9.98
CA ARG A 173 -0.98 -5.41 10.61
C ARG A 173 0.05 -6.08 11.50
N ARG A 174 -0.41 -7.02 12.34
CA ARG A 174 0.43 -7.65 13.38
C ARG A 174 1.76 -8.18 12.86
N PRO A 175 1.83 -8.94 11.75
CA PRO A 175 3.10 -9.45 11.26
C PRO A 175 4.11 -8.34 10.98
N ALA A 176 3.64 -7.20 10.45
CA ALA A 176 4.54 -6.11 10.13
C ALA A 176 4.97 -5.30 11.37
N GLU A 177 4.04 -5.12 12.32
CA GLU A 177 4.34 -4.51 13.62
C GLU A 177 5.37 -5.35 14.40
N GLN A 178 5.27 -6.69 14.38
CA GLN A 178 6.25 -7.58 15.01
C GLN A 178 7.67 -7.44 14.43
N VAL A 179 7.77 -7.26 13.11
CA VAL A 179 9.07 -7.04 12.46
C VAL A 179 9.60 -5.64 12.75
N ALA A 180 8.73 -4.62 12.75
CA ALA A 180 9.12 -3.26 13.15
C ALA A 180 9.65 -3.22 14.59
N ASP A 181 8.97 -3.89 15.52
CA ASP A 181 9.41 -4.04 16.90
C ASP A 181 10.77 -4.75 17.00
N TRP A 182 10.99 -5.80 16.21
CA TRP A 182 12.27 -6.52 16.13
C TRP A 182 13.41 -5.62 15.61
N LEU A 183 13.14 -4.82 14.58
CA LEU A 183 14.11 -3.88 14.01
C LEU A 183 14.49 -2.78 15.01
N GLU A 184 13.53 -2.33 15.84
CA GLU A 184 13.79 -1.32 16.87
C GLU A 184 14.60 -1.87 18.05
N SER A 185 14.24 -3.06 18.57
CA SER A 185 15.04 -3.72 19.60
C SER A 185 15.03 -5.25 19.44
N PRO A 186 16.12 -5.87 18.95
CA PRO A 186 16.18 -7.30 18.77
C PRO A 186 16.39 -8.01 20.11
N ASP A 187 15.29 -8.40 20.76
CA ASP A 187 15.31 -9.17 22.00
C ASP A 187 14.72 -10.57 21.81
N GLU A 188 14.97 -11.45 22.78
CA GLU A 188 14.54 -12.84 22.72
C GLU A 188 13.00 -12.99 22.82
N ALA A 189 12.29 -12.03 23.42
CA ALA A 189 10.83 -12.07 23.48
C ALA A 189 10.20 -11.79 22.10
N LYS A 190 10.71 -10.77 21.39
CA LYS A 190 10.34 -10.42 20.02
C LYS A 190 10.75 -11.49 19.03
N ARG A 191 11.93 -12.10 19.22
CA ARG A 191 12.35 -13.28 18.45
C ARG A 191 11.33 -14.42 18.57
N ARG A 192 10.89 -14.75 19.78
CA ARG A 192 9.84 -15.77 19.99
C ARG A 192 8.51 -15.35 19.37
N SER A 193 8.19 -14.06 19.40
CA SER A 193 6.99 -13.54 18.73
C SER A 193 7.05 -13.76 17.21
N LEU A 194 8.19 -13.52 16.57
CA LEU A 194 8.37 -13.74 15.13
C LEU A 194 8.27 -15.22 14.76
N LEU A 195 8.89 -16.09 15.57
CA LEU A 195 8.88 -17.55 15.35
C LEU A 195 7.51 -18.18 15.61
N GLY A 196 6.66 -17.54 16.41
CA GLY A 196 5.37 -18.08 16.82
C GLY A 196 5.51 -19.33 17.68
N VAL A 197 4.37 -19.91 18.04
CA VAL A 197 4.30 -21.10 18.92
C VAL A 197 4.31 -22.42 18.11
N ILE A 198 4.06 -22.36 16.79
CA ILE A 198 3.89 -23.56 15.95
C ILE A 198 4.42 -23.26 14.54
N ALA A 199 5.60 -23.80 14.20
CA ALA A 199 5.94 -24.01 12.80
C ALA A 199 5.13 -25.24 12.32
N PRO A 200 4.37 -25.17 11.21
CA PRO A 200 3.68 -26.34 10.69
C PRO A 200 4.67 -27.47 10.42
N GLU A 201 4.24 -28.74 10.46
CA GLU A 201 5.10 -29.91 10.21
C GLU A 201 5.89 -29.84 8.90
N ARG A 202 5.39 -29.05 7.93
CA ARG A 202 6.03 -28.74 6.64
C ARG A 202 7.36 -27.98 6.78
N ASP A 203 7.59 -27.31 7.90
CA ASP A 203 8.80 -26.54 8.20
C ASP A 203 9.74 -27.26 9.19
N ALA A 204 9.58 -28.57 9.40
CA ALA A 204 10.38 -29.36 10.33
C ALA A 204 11.90 -29.36 10.01
N VAL A 205 12.29 -28.89 8.82
CA VAL A 205 13.68 -28.76 8.41
C VAL A 205 14.00 -27.28 8.17
N MET A 206 14.89 -26.71 8.97
CA MET A 206 15.47 -25.41 8.67
C MET A 206 16.28 -25.52 7.37
N GLN A 207 15.88 -24.79 6.34
CA GLN A 207 16.57 -24.79 5.05
C GLN A 207 17.15 -23.40 4.81
N PRO A 208 18.49 -23.24 4.84
CA PRO A 208 19.11 -22.03 4.33
C PRO A 208 18.86 -21.99 2.82
N VAL A 209 18.20 -20.92 2.37
CA VAL A 209 17.81 -20.71 0.98
C VAL A 209 18.65 -19.57 0.40
N SER A 210 19.06 -19.68 -0.86
CA SER A 210 19.82 -18.61 -1.52
C SER A 210 18.94 -17.38 -1.74
N THR A 211 19.55 -16.20 -1.92
CA THR A 211 18.79 -14.98 -2.23
C THR A 211 17.92 -15.13 -3.49
N VAL A 212 18.42 -15.88 -4.49
CA VAL A 212 17.72 -16.13 -5.76
C VAL A 212 16.49 -17.02 -5.53
N ASP A 213 16.67 -18.11 -4.79
CA ASP A 213 15.57 -19.02 -4.47
C ASP A 213 14.51 -18.33 -3.60
N PHE A 214 14.93 -17.47 -2.66
CA PHE A 214 14.01 -16.69 -1.83
C PHE A 214 13.24 -15.64 -2.66
N ALA A 215 13.86 -14.99 -3.65
CA ALA A 215 13.16 -14.11 -4.58
C ALA A 215 12.06 -14.89 -5.32
N ALA A 216 12.39 -16.06 -5.87
CA ALA A 216 11.44 -16.91 -6.59
C ALA A 216 10.28 -17.39 -5.70
N GLU A 217 10.55 -17.72 -4.43
CA GLU A 217 9.52 -18.03 -3.42
C GLU A 217 8.53 -16.85 -3.26
N LEU A 218 9.02 -15.61 -3.12
CA LEU A 218 8.17 -14.43 -2.97
C LEU A 218 7.44 -14.06 -4.27
N GLU A 219 8.07 -14.26 -5.42
CA GLU A 219 7.45 -14.00 -6.73
C GLU A 219 6.32 -14.98 -7.05
N SER A 220 6.45 -16.24 -6.63
CA SER A 220 5.41 -17.26 -6.82
C SER A 220 4.29 -17.21 -5.77
N LEU A 221 4.44 -16.41 -4.71
CA LEU A 221 3.42 -16.23 -3.67
C LEU A 221 2.13 -15.64 -4.25
N THR A 222 1.00 -16.28 -3.94
CA THR A 222 -0.37 -15.83 -4.25
C THR A 222 -1.02 -15.14 -3.04
N LEU A 223 -2.09 -14.39 -3.27
CA LEU A 223 -2.80 -13.74 -2.17
C LEU A 223 -3.41 -14.77 -1.21
N GLU A 224 -4.06 -15.80 -1.76
CA GLU A 224 -4.65 -16.89 -0.96
C GLU A 224 -3.61 -17.53 -0.05
N ARG A 225 -2.46 -17.91 -0.62
CA ARG A 225 -1.40 -18.57 0.15
C ARG A 225 -0.81 -17.66 1.21
N PHE A 226 -0.74 -16.36 0.95
CA PHE A 226 -0.33 -15.38 1.96
C PHE A 226 -1.34 -15.28 3.11
N LEU A 227 -2.65 -15.24 2.81
CA LEU A 227 -3.70 -15.17 3.82
C LEU A 227 -3.72 -16.41 4.74
N GLU A 228 -3.42 -17.60 4.21
CA GLU A 228 -3.26 -18.82 5.01
C GLU A 228 -2.12 -18.76 6.05
N LEU A 229 -1.17 -17.84 5.89
CA LEU A 229 0.01 -17.72 6.76
C LEU A 229 -0.18 -16.70 7.90
N LEU A 230 -1.26 -15.93 7.90
CA LEU A 230 -1.53 -14.89 8.91
C LEU A 230 -1.96 -15.50 10.24
#